data_AF-A0AAW1MV98-F1
#
_entry.id   AF-A0AAW1MV98-F1
#
_cell.length_a   1.000
_cell.length_b   1.000
_cell.length_c   1.000
_cell.angle_alpha   90.00
_cell.angle_beta   90.00
_cell.angle_gamma   90.00
#
_symmetry.space_group_name_H-M   'P 1'
#
loop_
_entity.id
_entity.type
_entity.pdbx_description
1 polymer ?
#
loop_
_entity_poly.entity_id
_entity_poly.type
_entity_poly.pdbx_seq_one_letter_code
_entity_poly.pdbx_strand_id
1 'polypeptide(L)'
;MLRLSECDKVLILSKLEEGCSIRNVARIFNINKSRVLNVKKKWEEDGSVKRKEGSGRPRISNHQQDEFLTQDMMKDMWLRQIDLEDFLLTSGHGCVHRVRELHGKLKAV
;
A
#
# COMPACT_ATOMS: atom_id res chain seq x y z
N MET A 1 -11.26 -15.09 11.43
CA MET A 1 -12.53 -14.34 11.29
C MET A 1 -12.91 -14.27 9.81
N LEU A 2 -14.08 -14.79 9.42
CA LEU A 2 -14.53 -14.84 8.02
C LEU A 2 -14.75 -13.45 7.44
N ARG A 3 -14.55 -13.21 6.15
CA ARG A 3 -14.74 -11.91 5.50
C ARG A 3 -16.23 -11.62 5.28
N LEU A 4 -16.71 -10.42 5.60
CA LEU A 4 -18.08 -9.98 5.27
C LEU A 4 -18.24 -9.79 3.77
N SER A 5 -19.34 -10.30 3.22
CA SER A 5 -19.75 -10.00 1.85
C SER A 5 -20.00 -8.50 1.68
N GLU A 6 -19.93 -7.99 0.45
CA GLU A 6 -20.28 -6.59 0.18
C GLU A 6 -21.76 -6.33 0.44
N CYS A 7 -22.63 -7.28 0.09
CA CYS A 7 -24.07 -7.22 0.37
C CYS A 7 -24.35 -7.12 1.88
N ASP A 8 -23.67 -7.91 2.71
CA ASP A 8 -23.87 -7.88 4.16
C ASP A 8 -23.50 -6.53 4.77
N LYS A 9 -22.42 -5.91 4.28
CA LYS A 9 -22.00 -4.58 4.74
C LYS A 9 -23.01 -3.51 4.36
N VAL A 10 -23.60 -3.59 3.15
CA VAL A 10 -24.67 -2.68 2.73
C VAL A 10 -25.89 -2.85 3.65
N LEU A 11 -26.32 -4.09 3.91
CA LEU A 11 -27.45 -4.35 4.81
C LEU A 11 -27.19 -3.86 6.24
N ILE A 12 -25.96 -4.01 6.74
CA ILE A 12 -25.54 -3.46 8.04
C ILE A 12 -25.67 -1.94 8.05
N LEU A 13 -25.21 -1.26 7.00
CA LEU A 13 -25.29 0.21 6.90
C LEU A 13 -26.75 0.67 6.82
N SER A 14 -27.59 0.03 6.00
CA SER A 14 -29.02 0.36 5.91
C SER A 14 -29.72 0.22 7.26
N LYS A 15 -29.42 -0.85 8.04
CA LYS A 15 -29.99 -1.00 9.38
C LYS A 15 -29.51 0.07 10.37
N LEU A 16 -28.28 0.54 10.23
CA LEU A 16 -27.77 1.66 11.03
C LEU A 16 -28.45 2.98 10.64
N GLU A 17 -28.75 3.20 9.36
CA GLU A 17 -29.49 4.37 8.85
C GLU A 17 -30.95 4.37 9.32
N GLU A 18 -31.59 3.20 9.42
CA GLU A 18 -32.91 3.02 10.03
C GLU A 18 -32.93 3.31 11.55
N GLY A 19 -31.78 3.65 12.16
CA GLY A 19 -31.67 3.98 13.59
C GLY A 19 -31.49 2.76 14.50
N CYS A 20 -31.21 1.57 13.96
CA CYS A 20 -30.91 0.42 14.81
C CYS A 20 -29.61 0.62 15.58
N SER A 21 -29.59 0.26 16.86
CA SER A 21 -28.36 0.29 17.65
C SER A 21 -27.32 -0.70 17.10
N ILE A 22 -26.05 -0.31 17.15
CA ILE A 22 -24.90 -1.16 16.74
C ILE A 22 -24.93 -2.53 17.42
N ARG A 23 -25.36 -2.58 18.68
CA ARG A 23 -25.50 -3.83 19.45
C ARG A 23 -26.56 -4.74 18.86
N ASN A 24 -27.69 -4.18 18.42
CA ASN A 24 -28.77 -4.96 17.84
C ASN A 24 -28.36 -5.50 16.46
N VAL A 25 -27.76 -4.65 15.62
CA VAL A 25 -27.22 -5.06 14.32
C VAL A 25 -26.18 -6.17 14.47
N ALA A 26 -25.25 -6.05 15.42
CA ALA A 26 -24.27 -7.09 15.71
C ALA A 26 -24.92 -8.45 16.09
N ARG A 27 -26.04 -8.42 16.83
CA ARG A 27 -26.80 -9.63 17.19
C ARG A 27 -27.51 -10.24 15.97
N ILE A 28 -28.16 -9.41 15.14
CA ILE A 28 -28.88 -9.86 13.94
C ILE A 28 -27.92 -10.56 12.96
N PHE A 29 -26.76 -9.97 12.72
CA PHE A 29 -25.76 -10.50 11.78
C PHE A 29 -24.77 -11.49 12.42
N ASN A 30 -24.93 -11.80 13.72
CA ASN A 30 -24.03 -12.66 14.50
C ASN A 30 -22.53 -12.31 14.33
N ILE A 31 -22.20 -11.03 14.41
CA ILE A 31 -20.83 -10.51 14.28
C ILE A 31 -20.44 -9.67 15.49
N ASN A 32 -19.14 -9.52 15.70
CA ASN A 32 -18.62 -8.66 16.76
C ASN A 32 -19.00 -7.18 16.50
N LYS A 33 -19.39 -6.47 17.58
CA LYS A 33 -19.72 -5.03 17.57
C LYS A 33 -18.62 -4.17 16.95
N SER A 34 -17.35 -4.47 17.25
CA SER A 34 -16.21 -3.74 16.66
C SER A 34 -16.18 -3.84 15.13
N ARG A 35 -16.72 -4.93 14.59
CA ARG A 35 -16.79 -5.14 13.15
C ARG A 35 -17.85 -4.28 12.49
N VAL A 36 -19.00 -4.12 13.13
CA VAL A 36 -20.06 -3.19 12.71
C VAL A 36 -19.53 -1.75 12.75
N LEU A 37 -18.83 -1.38 13.84
CA LEU A 37 -18.17 -0.08 13.98
C LEU A 37 -17.17 0.19 12.86
N ASN A 38 -16.31 -0.79 12.54
CA ASN A 38 -15.33 -0.65 11.47
C ASN A 38 -15.97 -0.49 10.09
N VAL A 39 -17.11 -1.15 9.83
CA VAL A 39 -17.86 -0.97 8.58
C VAL A 39 -18.43 0.44 8.49
N LYS A 40 -19.05 0.93 9.57
CA LYS A 40 -19.59 2.29 9.65
C LYS A 40 -18.48 3.33 9.46
N LYS A 41 -17.39 3.22 10.22
CA LYS A 41 -16.25 4.14 10.13
C LYS A 41 -15.66 4.18 8.73
N LYS A 42 -15.47 3.02 8.10
CA LYS A 42 -14.96 2.94 6.74
C LYS A 42 -15.91 3.61 5.73
N TRP A 43 -17.22 3.46 5.90
CA TRP A 43 -18.20 4.14 5.05
C TRP A 43 -18.14 5.67 5.22
N GLU A 44 -17.98 6.16 6.44
CA GLU A 44 -17.82 7.59 6.73
C GLU A 44 -16.51 8.16 6.17
N GLU A 45 -15.42 7.39 6.17
CA GLU A 45 -14.10 7.82 5.66
C GLU A 45 -13.99 7.74 4.14
N ASP A 46 -14.40 6.62 3.54
CA ASP A 46 -14.14 6.29 2.14
C ASP A 46 -15.38 6.47 1.23
N GLY A 47 -16.59 6.55 1.81
CA GLY A 47 -17.84 6.51 1.04
C GLY A 47 -18.05 5.21 0.27
N SER A 48 -17.30 4.14 0.60
CA SER A 48 -17.32 2.90 -0.16
C SER A 48 -17.26 1.65 0.71
N VAL A 49 -18.14 0.71 0.39
CA VAL A 49 -18.19 -0.63 0.98
C VAL A 49 -17.11 -1.56 0.37
N LYS A 50 -16.60 -1.16 -0.80
CA LYS A 50 -15.65 -1.94 -1.58
C LYS A 50 -14.30 -2.05 -0.88
N ARG A 51 -13.61 -3.16 -1.12
CA ARG A 51 -12.23 -3.27 -0.68
C ARG A 51 -11.37 -2.33 -1.53
N LYS A 52 -10.52 -1.52 -0.87
CA LYS A 52 -9.44 -0.85 -1.56
C LYS A 52 -8.49 -1.91 -2.12
N GLU A 53 -8.02 -1.69 -3.34
CA GLU A 53 -6.92 -2.46 -3.88
C GLU A 53 -5.72 -2.33 -2.94
N GLY A 54 -5.04 -3.44 -2.66
CA GLY A 54 -3.89 -3.39 -1.78
C GLY A 54 -2.74 -2.75 -2.54
N SER A 55 -2.21 -1.64 -2.05
CA SER A 55 -0.90 -1.16 -2.47
C SER A 55 0.17 -1.97 -1.73
N GLY A 56 0.83 -2.88 -2.44
CA GLY A 56 2.07 -3.48 -1.96
C GLY A 56 3.21 -2.47 -1.97
N ARG A 57 4.34 -2.81 -1.34
CA ARG A 57 5.58 -2.05 -1.55
C ARG A 57 5.93 -2.11 -3.05
N PRO A 58 6.15 -0.97 -3.72
CA PRO A 58 6.62 -0.97 -5.10
C PRO A 58 7.88 -1.83 -5.21
N ARG A 59 7.89 -2.75 -6.18
CA ARG A 59 9.06 -3.62 -6.44
C ARG A 59 10.12 -2.94 -7.30
N ILE A 60 9.83 -1.74 -7.81
CA ILE A 60 10.65 -0.98 -8.74
C ILE A 60 10.87 0.42 -8.16
N SER A 61 12.06 0.97 -8.35
CA SER A 61 12.40 2.34 -7.97
C SER A 61 11.50 3.34 -8.68
N ASN A 62 11.17 4.42 -7.99
CA ASN A 62 10.43 5.53 -8.59
C ASN A 62 11.40 6.52 -9.28
N HIS A 63 10.86 7.43 -10.10
CA HIS A 63 11.66 8.38 -10.88
C HIS A 63 12.61 9.22 -10.00
N GLN A 64 12.14 9.67 -8.84
CA GLN A 64 12.95 10.48 -7.92
C GLN A 64 14.11 9.68 -7.32
N GLN A 65 13.89 8.39 -7.06
CA GLN A 65 14.95 7.47 -6.61
C GLN A 65 15.97 7.24 -7.72
N ASP A 66 15.53 7.07 -8.96
CA ASP A 66 16.41 6.92 -10.14
C ASP A 66 17.23 8.21 -10.40
N GLU A 67 16.64 9.38 -10.23
CA GLU A 67 17.34 10.68 -10.33
C GLU A 67 18.39 10.83 -9.23
N PHE A 68 18.05 10.50 -7.99
CA PHE A 68 19.00 10.52 -6.88
C PHE A 68 20.18 9.57 -7.13
N LEU A 69 19.89 8.33 -7.56
CA LEU A 69 20.90 7.34 -7.95
C LEU A 69 21.83 7.88 -9.04
N THR A 70 21.27 8.52 -10.07
CA THR A 70 22.05 9.07 -11.18
C THR A 70 22.94 10.23 -10.73
N GLN A 71 22.40 11.15 -9.91
CA GLN A 71 23.16 12.29 -9.38
C GLN A 71 24.28 11.87 -8.44
N ASP A 72 24.04 10.86 -7.61
CA ASP A 72 25.02 10.32 -6.68
C ASP A 72 26.14 9.58 -7.42
N MET A 73 25.79 8.74 -8.41
CA MET A 73 26.75 8.09 -9.31
C MET A 73 27.61 9.08 -10.10
N MET A 74 27.06 10.26 -10.46
CA MET A 74 27.81 11.31 -11.14
C MET A 74 28.80 12.06 -10.24
N LYS A 75 28.56 12.09 -8.92
CA LYS A 75 29.46 12.73 -7.96
C LYS A 75 30.63 11.83 -7.60
N ASP A 76 30.38 10.54 -7.45
CA ASP A 76 31.39 9.57 -7.07
C ASP A 76 31.67 8.58 -8.21
N MET A 77 32.61 8.95 -9.08
CA MET A 77 33.06 8.13 -10.23
C MET A 77 33.63 6.75 -9.86
N TRP A 78 33.77 6.44 -8.56
CA TRP A 78 34.40 5.23 -8.03
C TRP A 78 33.44 4.23 -7.36
N LEU A 79 32.13 4.51 -7.27
CA LEU A 79 31.19 3.55 -6.70
C LEU A 79 31.14 2.28 -7.55
N ARG A 80 31.54 1.14 -6.97
CA ARG A 80 31.36 -0.15 -7.63
C ARG A 80 29.92 -0.60 -7.43
N GLN A 81 29.46 -1.45 -8.34
CA GLN A 81 28.10 -1.99 -8.34
C GLN A 81 27.68 -2.62 -6.98
N ILE A 82 28.63 -3.16 -6.22
CA ILE A 82 28.39 -3.73 -4.88
C ILE A 82 28.06 -2.63 -3.86
N ASP A 83 28.78 -1.51 -3.90
CA ASP A 83 28.62 -0.39 -2.96
C ASP A 83 27.22 0.25 -3.10
N LEU A 84 26.67 0.27 -4.32
CA LEU A 84 25.35 0.80 -4.60
C LEU A 84 24.22 -0.13 -4.14
N GLU A 85 24.38 -1.44 -4.29
CA GLU A 85 23.42 -2.42 -3.80
C GLU A 85 23.37 -2.42 -2.27
N ASP A 86 24.52 -2.34 -1.60
CA ASP A 86 24.61 -2.22 -0.14
C ASP A 86 24.05 -0.88 0.37
N PHE A 87 24.30 0.23 -0.33
CA PHE A 87 23.71 1.54 -0.01
C PHE A 87 22.18 1.54 -0.12
N LEU A 88 21.64 0.93 -1.18
CA LEU A 88 20.18 0.82 -1.40
C LEU A 88 19.50 -0.09 -0.37
N LEU A 89 20.17 -1.15 0.07
CA LEU A 89 19.68 -2.04 1.14
C LEU A 89 19.68 -1.34 2.52
N THR A 90 20.69 -0.53 2.80
CA THR A 90 20.85 0.20 4.08
C THR A 90 19.90 1.40 4.18
N SER A 91 19.62 2.06 3.05
CA SER A 91 18.79 3.27 3.00
C SER A 91 17.27 3.01 2.89
N GLY A 92 16.84 1.74 2.85
CA GLY A 92 15.42 1.38 2.73
C GLY A 92 14.78 1.66 1.35
N HIS A 93 15.58 2.06 0.37
CA HIS A 93 15.14 2.35 -1.01
C HIS A 93 15.23 1.07 -1.85
N GLY A 94 14.23 0.20 -1.68
CA GLY A 94 14.19 -1.09 -2.35
C GLY A 94 13.84 -0.98 -3.83
N CYS A 95 14.85 -0.99 -4.70
CA CYS A 95 14.85 -1.83 -5.92
C CYS A 95 16.23 -1.84 -6.58
N VAL A 96 16.87 -3.02 -6.61
CA VAL A 96 18.21 -3.23 -7.21
C VAL A 96 18.14 -3.53 -8.72
N HIS A 97 16.96 -3.91 -9.25
CA HIS A 97 16.86 -4.51 -10.58
C HIS A 97 17.20 -3.56 -11.75
N ARG A 98 17.11 -2.23 -11.59
CA ARG A 98 17.32 -1.26 -12.67
C ARG A 98 18.75 -0.72 -12.78
N VAL A 99 19.60 -0.94 -11.76
CA VAL A 99 20.98 -0.45 -11.71
C VAL A 99 21.83 -0.97 -12.88
N ARG A 100 21.65 -2.25 -13.25
CA ARG A 100 22.37 -2.87 -14.38
C ARG A 100 22.08 -2.23 -15.73
N GLU A 101 20.85 -1.75 -15.94
CA GLU A 101 20.42 -1.19 -17.22
C GLU A 101 20.91 0.25 -17.41
N LEU A 102 20.97 1.04 -16.33
CA LEU A 102 21.46 2.42 -16.35
C LEU A 102 22.99 2.47 -16.61
N HIS A 103 23.76 1.55 -16.03
CA HIS A 103 25.22 1.48 -16.27
C HIS A 103 25.55 1.11 -17.72
N GLY A 104 24.75 0.25 -18.35
CA GLY A 104 24.91 -0.10 -19.76
C GLY A 104 24.68 1.07 -20.72
N LYS A 105 23.78 1.99 -20.37
CA LYS A 105 23.49 3.19 -21.16
C LYS A 105 24.55 4.29 -20.98
N LEU A 106 25.14 4.39 -19.80
CA LEU A 106 26.21 5.37 -19.49
C LEU A 106 27.59 4.99 -20.06
N LYS A 107 27.89 3.71 -20.25
CA LYS A 107 29.15 3.25 -20.89
C LYS A 107 29.14 3.28 -22.42
N ALA A 108 27.99 3.54 -23.04
CA ALA A 108 27.81 3.55 -24.50
C ALA A 108 27.94 4.96 -25.12
N VAL A 109 28.34 5.96 -24.32
CA VAL A 109 28.69 7.33 -24.72
C VAL A 109 30.18 7.51 -24.50
#